data_AF-A0A182QVN7-F1
#
_entry.id   AF-A0A182QVN7-F1
#
_cell.length_a   1.000
_cell.length_b   1.000
_cell.length_c   1.000
_cell.angle_alpha   90.00
_cell.angle_beta   90.00
_cell.angle_gamma   90.00
#
_symmetry.space_group_name_H-M   'P 1'
#
loop_
_entity.id
_entity.type
_entity.pdbx_description
1 polymer ?
#
loop_
_entity_poly.entity_id
_entity_poly.type
_entity_poly.pdbx_seq_one_letter_code
_entity_poly.pdbx_strand_id
1 'polypeptide(L)'
;MIQGYGSVTQALLGTLLTWSLTALGSGLVVLLRGNQRKSLDISLGFAAGVMIAASFWSLLAPAIELAESSHMYGSKALTHANKDKADIAMDDQVSAEHGKSSYAGVAPTAPDHSLAIGMDSFADCLNAQHGSVSRKRRKGSSTASVKEQSVYTNNSQSQLDAQLSQWKRIMLLVVAITVHNIPEGLAVGVSFGAIGTTESATFEAARNLAIGIGIQNFPEGLAVSLPLHAAGFSLGKSFWYGQLSGMVEPIFGVLGAVAVSLATIILPYALSFAAGAMIYIVADDILPEAHASDNGQIATWGTIAGFVVMMCLDVGLG
;
A
#
# COMPACT_ATOMS: atom_id res chain seq x y z
N MET A 1 -21.56 10.30 3.15
CA MET A 1 -21.38 11.58 3.87
C MET A 1 -22.66 12.34 4.25
N ILE A 2 -23.86 12.06 3.73
CA ILE A 2 -25.11 12.78 4.12
C ILE A 2 -26.23 11.76 4.36
N GLN A 3 -26.88 11.74 5.53
CA GLN A 3 -27.92 10.74 5.83
C GLN A 3 -29.08 10.77 4.80
N GLY A 4 -29.59 9.58 4.44
CA GLY A 4 -30.74 9.42 3.55
C GLY A 4 -30.44 9.14 2.07
N TYR A 5 -29.17 9.21 1.63
CA TYR A 5 -28.75 8.81 0.28
C TYR A 5 -28.33 7.33 0.22
N GLY A 6 -28.47 6.71 -0.96
CA GLY A 6 -28.08 5.32 -1.21
C GLY A 6 -26.57 5.05 -1.09
N SER A 7 -26.20 3.81 -0.79
CA SER A 7 -24.82 3.39 -0.49
C SER A 7 -23.79 3.82 -1.54
N VAL A 8 -24.11 3.68 -2.83
CA VAL A 8 -23.22 4.09 -3.93
C VAL A 8 -22.96 5.59 -3.92
N THR A 9 -23.99 6.42 -3.65
CA THR A 9 -23.81 7.87 -3.54
C THR A 9 -23.00 8.23 -2.30
N GLN A 10 -23.20 7.53 -1.18
CA GLN A 10 -22.40 7.75 0.02
C GLN A 10 -20.93 7.42 -0.21
N ALA A 11 -20.67 6.29 -0.87
CA ALA A 11 -19.34 5.84 -1.24
C ALA A 11 -18.65 6.85 -2.15
N LEU A 12 -19.32 7.31 -3.20
CA LEU A 12 -18.80 8.36 -4.08
C LEU A 12 -18.50 9.66 -3.33
N LEU A 13 -19.39 10.11 -2.44
CA LEU A 13 -19.15 11.32 -1.64
C LEU A 13 -17.98 11.14 -0.66
N GLY A 14 -17.86 9.94 -0.07
CA GLY A 14 -16.75 9.59 0.81
C GLY A 14 -15.43 9.60 0.05
N THR A 15 -15.36 8.96 -1.11
CA THR A 15 -14.13 8.89 -1.89
C THR A 15 -13.80 10.16 -2.67
N LEU A 16 -14.79 11.01 -2.94
CA LEU A 16 -14.52 12.38 -3.41
C LEU A 16 -13.91 13.23 -2.29
N LEU A 17 -14.31 13.03 -1.03
CA LEU A 17 -13.67 13.71 0.10
C LEU A 17 -12.20 13.29 0.22
N THR A 18 -11.93 11.98 0.22
CA THR A 18 -10.57 11.47 0.34
C THR A 18 -9.67 11.96 -0.80
N TRP A 19 -10.13 11.82 -2.05
CA TRP A 19 -9.44 12.36 -3.22
C TRP A 19 -9.21 13.89 -3.14
N SER A 20 -10.20 14.63 -2.64
CA SER A 20 -10.06 16.09 -2.48
C SER A 20 -8.94 16.44 -1.50
N LEU A 21 -8.76 15.65 -0.43
CA LEU A 21 -7.68 15.85 0.53
C LEU A 21 -6.32 15.49 -0.08
N THR A 22 -6.24 14.44 -0.91
CA THR A 22 -5.05 14.15 -1.75
C THR A 22 -4.72 15.33 -2.67
N ALA A 23 -5.72 15.88 -3.34
CA ALA A 23 -5.55 17.02 -4.22
C ALA A 23 -5.12 18.29 -3.45
N LEU A 24 -5.67 18.54 -2.26
CA LEU A 24 -5.28 19.65 -1.40
C LEU A 24 -3.85 19.51 -0.91
N GLY A 25 -3.44 18.31 -0.48
CA GLY A 25 -2.08 17.99 -0.09
C GLY A 25 -1.09 18.21 -1.24
N SER A 26 -1.43 17.69 -2.43
CA SER A 26 -0.67 17.92 -3.67
C SER A 26 -0.56 19.41 -4.01
N GLY A 27 -1.61 20.19 -3.77
CA GLY A 27 -1.63 21.63 -3.98
C GLY A 27 -0.65 22.40 -3.10
N LEU A 28 -0.32 21.90 -1.91
CA LEU A 28 0.59 22.56 -0.97
C LEU A 28 2.03 22.65 -1.50
N VAL A 29 2.37 21.89 -2.54
CA VAL A 29 3.64 22.00 -3.27
C VAL A 29 3.95 23.44 -3.73
N VAL A 30 2.92 24.26 -3.98
CA VAL A 30 3.09 25.66 -4.41
C VAL A 30 3.73 26.56 -3.35
N LEU A 31 3.65 26.19 -2.08
CA LEU A 31 4.23 26.94 -0.97
C LEU A 31 5.71 26.62 -0.75
N LEU A 32 6.22 25.54 -1.32
CA LEU A 32 7.57 25.04 -1.07
C LEU A 32 8.48 25.40 -2.24
N ARG A 33 9.41 26.34 -2.00
CA ARG A 33 10.43 26.79 -2.95
C ARG A 33 11.82 26.39 -2.43
N GLY A 34 12.65 25.75 -3.25
CA GLY A 34 13.95 25.26 -2.76
C GLY A 34 14.95 24.83 -3.83
N ASN A 35 16.21 24.66 -3.38
CA ASN A 35 17.36 24.26 -4.18
C ASN A 35 17.24 22.80 -4.65
N GLN A 36 17.47 22.52 -5.94
CA GLN A 36 16.98 21.31 -6.63
C GLN A 36 17.38 19.99 -5.94
N ARG A 37 18.66 19.77 -5.58
CA ARG A 37 19.07 18.48 -5.02
C ARG A 37 18.72 18.29 -3.54
N LYS A 38 18.99 19.30 -2.69
CA LYS A 38 18.63 19.22 -1.26
C LYS A 38 17.12 19.11 -1.04
N SER A 39 16.34 19.86 -1.82
CA SER A 39 14.89 19.78 -1.79
C SER A 39 14.41 18.39 -2.21
N LEU A 40 15.06 17.76 -3.19
CA LEU A 40 14.71 16.42 -3.67
C LEU A 40 14.96 15.38 -2.59
N ASP A 41 16.16 15.35 -2.01
CA ASP A 41 16.54 14.38 -0.99
C ASP A 41 15.63 14.49 0.26
N ILE A 42 15.31 15.73 0.69
CA ILE A 42 14.33 15.98 1.76
C ILE A 42 12.95 15.44 1.38
N SER A 43 12.47 15.76 0.18
CA SER A 43 11.13 15.37 -0.26
C SER A 43 10.95 13.86 -0.42
N LEU A 44 11.99 13.17 -0.91
CA LEU A 44 12.00 11.71 -1.01
C LEU A 44 12.03 11.07 0.38
N GLY A 45 12.85 11.62 1.30
CA GLY A 45 12.82 11.24 2.70
C GLY A 45 11.43 11.41 3.30
N PHE A 46 10.83 12.59 3.15
CA PHE A 46 9.46 12.88 3.61
C PHE A 46 8.45 11.88 3.06
N ALA A 47 8.48 11.60 1.75
CA ALA A 47 7.61 10.63 1.11
C ALA A 47 7.80 9.22 1.69
N ALA A 48 9.05 8.78 1.87
CA ALA A 48 9.35 7.50 2.53
C ALA A 48 8.78 7.43 3.95
N GLY A 49 8.91 8.51 4.73
CA GLY A 49 8.37 8.60 6.08
C GLY A 49 6.85 8.46 6.13
N VAL A 50 6.14 9.21 5.27
CA VAL A 50 4.68 9.13 5.13
C VAL A 50 4.26 7.71 4.76
N MET A 51 4.91 7.12 3.76
CA MET A 51 4.58 5.77 3.28
C MET A 51 4.84 4.68 4.34
N ILE A 52 5.92 4.76 5.10
CA ILE A 52 6.18 3.78 6.18
C ILE A 52 5.10 3.86 7.27
N ALA A 53 4.71 5.06 7.66
CA ALA A 53 3.62 5.23 8.62
C ALA A 53 2.30 4.72 8.05
N ALA A 54 1.92 5.14 6.83
CA ALA A 54 0.69 4.72 6.17
C ALA A 54 0.61 3.18 6.02
N SER A 55 1.70 2.52 5.66
CA SER A 55 1.76 1.05 5.60
C SER A 55 1.26 0.36 6.87
N PHE A 56 1.55 0.91 8.05
CA PHE A 56 1.09 0.33 9.30
C PHE A 56 -0.32 0.77 9.66
N TRP A 57 -0.55 2.08 9.80
CA TRP A 57 -1.80 2.61 10.35
C TRP A 57 -2.96 2.61 9.36
N SER A 58 -2.69 2.87 8.09
CA SER A 58 -3.71 3.01 7.05
C SER A 58 -4.07 1.67 6.40
N LEU A 59 -3.13 0.72 6.41
CA LEU A 59 -3.27 -0.52 5.67
C LEU A 59 -3.23 -1.73 6.61
N LEU A 60 -2.11 -1.95 7.32
CA LEU A 60 -1.94 -3.18 8.08
C LEU A 60 -2.86 -3.29 9.30
N ALA A 61 -3.02 -2.23 10.08
CA ALA A 61 -3.89 -2.23 11.25
C ALA A 61 -5.38 -2.41 10.87
N PRO A 62 -5.94 -1.66 9.90
CA PRO A 62 -7.30 -1.90 9.39
C PRO A 62 -7.46 -3.30 8.77
N ALA A 63 -6.44 -3.82 8.08
CA ALA A 63 -6.49 -5.19 7.55
C ALA A 63 -6.65 -6.24 8.66
N ILE A 64 -5.88 -6.09 9.75
CA ILE A 64 -5.95 -6.99 10.91
C ILE A 64 -7.33 -6.87 11.57
N GLU A 65 -7.82 -5.65 11.79
CA GLU A 65 -9.12 -5.42 12.41
C GLU A 65 -10.28 -5.99 11.56
N LEU A 66 -10.25 -5.81 10.23
CA LEU A 66 -11.24 -6.40 9.33
C LEU A 66 -11.16 -7.93 9.31
N ALA A 67 -9.95 -8.51 9.40
CA ALA A 67 -9.77 -9.95 9.47
C ALA A 67 -10.29 -10.53 10.79
N GLU A 68 -10.09 -9.84 11.91
CA GLU A 68 -10.56 -10.28 13.23
C GLU A 68 -12.07 -10.12 13.40
N SER A 69 -12.62 -9.00 12.95
CA SER A 69 -14.04 -8.66 13.12
C SER A 69 -14.96 -9.44 12.17
N SER A 70 -14.47 -9.86 11.01
CA SER A 70 -15.26 -10.69 10.08
C SER A 70 -15.43 -12.14 10.54
N HIS A 71 -14.63 -12.62 11.51
CA HIS A 71 -14.59 -14.02 11.95
C HIS A 71 -14.34 -15.05 10.83
N MET A 72 -14.04 -14.60 9.60
CA MET A 72 -13.85 -15.43 8.40
C MET A 72 -12.40 -15.93 8.26
N TYR A 73 -11.48 -15.42 9.07
CA TYR A 73 -10.05 -15.69 8.96
C TYR A 73 -9.45 -16.30 10.24
N GLY A 74 -8.40 -17.11 10.08
CA GLY A 74 -7.64 -17.70 11.18
C GLY A 74 -8.35 -18.82 11.95
N SER A 75 -7.84 -19.15 13.14
CA SER A 75 -8.36 -20.26 13.98
C SER A 75 -9.83 -20.07 14.38
N LYS A 76 -10.29 -18.82 14.54
CA LYS A 76 -11.68 -18.49 14.85
C LYS A 76 -12.64 -18.87 13.73
N ALA A 77 -12.24 -18.75 12.46
CA ALA A 77 -13.03 -19.19 11.32
C ALA A 77 -13.25 -20.71 11.31
N LEU A 78 -12.21 -21.47 11.65
CA LEU A 78 -12.32 -22.93 11.82
C LEU A 78 -13.25 -23.29 12.98
N THR A 79 -13.26 -22.47 14.04
CA THR A 79 -14.11 -22.68 15.22
C THR A 79 -15.58 -22.38 14.90
N HIS A 80 -15.87 -21.30 14.16
CA HIS A 80 -17.21 -21.00 13.66
C HIS A 80 -17.69 -22.02 12.62
N ALA A 81 -16.84 -22.40 11.65
CA ALA A 81 -17.18 -23.45 10.69
C ALA A 81 -17.45 -24.82 11.36
N ASN A 82 -16.72 -25.14 12.44
CA ASN A 82 -16.97 -26.34 13.23
C ASN A 82 -18.23 -26.20 14.11
N LYS A 83 -18.54 -24.99 14.58
CA LYS A 83 -19.77 -24.70 15.33
C LYS A 83 -21.00 -24.78 14.42
N ASP A 84 -20.97 -24.20 13.23
CA ASP A 84 -22.03 -24.29 12.23
C ASP A 84 -22.25 -25.75 11.80
N LYS A 85 -21.17 -26.54 11.62
CA LYS A 85 -21.28 -27.98 11.38
C LYS A 85 -21.86 -28.75 12.57
N ALA A 86 -21.52 -28.37 13.81
CA ALA A 86 -22.08 -28.98 15.01
C ALA A 86 -23.57 -28.63 15.17
N ASP A 87 -23.97 -27.40 14.89
CA ASP A 87 -25.37 -26.95 14.93
C ASP A 87 -26.20 -27.64 13.83
N ILE A 88 -25.67 -27.79 12.62
CA ILE A 88 -26.30 -28.58 11.54
C ILE A 88 -26.41 -30.06 11.93
N ALA A 89 -25.37 -30.64 12.54
CA ALA A 89 -25.40 -32.03 13.00
C ALA A 89 -26.41 -32.23 14.15
N MET A 90 -26.58 -31.24 15.03
CA MET A 90 -27.57 -31.26 16.11
C MET A 90 -29.01 -31.15 15.56
N ASP A 91 -29.24 -30.38 14.49
CA ASP A 91 -30.56 -30.26 13.85
C ASP A 91 -30.97 -31.55 13.10
N ASP A 92 -30.00 -32.22 12.45
CA ASP A 92 -30.18 -33.55 11.86
C ASP A 92 -30.41 -34.65 12.93
N GLN A 93 -29.78 -34.53 14.11
CA GLN A 93 -30.02 -35.47 15.21
C GLN A 93 -31.42 -35.31 15.83
N VAL A 94 -31.95 -34.08 15.92
CA VAL A 94 -33.31 -33.81 16.43
C VAL A 94 -34.37 -34.34 15.46
N SER A 95 -34.10 -34.38 14.15
CA SER A 95 -34.99 -35.02 13.17
C SER A 95 -34.91 -36.56 13.16
N ALA A 96 -33.86 -37.16 13.71
CA ALA A 96 -33.61 -38.60 13.66
C ALA A 96 -34.02 -39.38 14.93
N GLU A 97 -34.58 -38.75 15.96
CA GLU A 97 -34.99 -39.40 17.22
C GLU A 97 -36.34 -40.17 17.15
N HIS A 98 -36.65 -40.80 16.02
CA HIS A 98 -37.75 -41.78 15.89
C HIS A 98 -37.32 -43.14 15.30
N GLY A 99 -36.09 -43.60 15.58
CA GLY A 99 -35.61 -44.87 15.03
C GLY A 99 -34.41 -45.53 15.74
N LYS A 100 -34.65 -46.10 16.92
CA LYS A 100 -33.95 -47.23 17.58
C LYS A 100 -32.50 -47.61 17.19
N SER A 101 -31.68 -47.68 18.26
CA SER A 101 -30.89 -48.83 18.75
C SER A 101 -29.58 -49.27 18.03
N SER A 102 -28.48 -49.00 18.73
CA SER A 102 -27.36 -49.91 19.10
C SER A 102 -26.65 -50.71 17.99
N TYR A 103 -25.39 -50.36 17.70
CA TYR A 103 -24.25 -51.28 17.60
C TYR A 103 -22.92 -50.55 17.89
N ALA A 104 -22.05 -51.21 18.64
CA ALA A 104 -20.72 -50.76 19.02
C ALA A 104 -19.70 -50.87 17.86
N GLY A 105 -18.66 -50.03 17.85
CA GLY A 105 -17.47 -50.31 17.05
C GLY A 105 -16.50 -49.14 16.80
N VAL A 106 -15.35 -49.21 17.48
CA VAL A 106 -14.00 -48.88 16.98
C VAL A 106 -13.67 -47.42 16.65
N ALA A 107 -12.84 -46.81 17.52
CA ALA A 107 -12.05 -45.62 17.23
C ALA A 107 -10.94 -45.93 16.20
N PRO A 108 -10.67 -45.03 15.25
CA PRO A 108 -9.36 -44.93 14.62
C PRO A 108 -8.68 -43.60 14.96
N THR A 109 -7.42 -43.78 15.32
CA THR A 109 -6.33 -42.84 15.51
C THR A 109 -6.19 -41.80 14.40
N ALA A 110 -5.90 -40.56 14.81
CA ALA A 110 -5.44 -39.47 13.95
C ALA A 110 -4.11 -39.81 13.25
N PRO A 111 -3.92 -39.36 11.99
CA PRO A 111 -2.60 -39.05 11.48
C PRO A 111 -2.43 -37.54 11.39
N ASP A 112 -1.42 -37.04 12.10
CA ASP A 112 -0.84 -35.72 11.91
C ASP A 112 -0.29 -35.61 10.48
N HIS A 113 -0.89 -34.74 9.67
CA HIS A 113 -0.24 -34.24 8.46
C HIS A 113 -0.04 -32.73 8.58
N SER A 114 1.09 -32.40 9.19
CA SER A 114 1.77 -31.11 9.12
C SER A 114 2.06 -30.74 7.67
N LEU A 115 1.20 -29.93 7.04
CA LEU A 115 1.50 -29.21 5.81
C LEU A 115 2.25 -27.92 6.16
N ALA A 116 3.51 -28.07 6.56
CA ALA A 116 4.49 -27.00 6.47
C ALA A 116 4.89 -26.88 5.00
N ILE A 117 4.32 -25.89 4.30
CA ILE A 117 4.82 -25.48 2.98
C ILE A 117 6.12 -24.71 3.26
N GLY A 118 7.24 -25.44 3.18
CA GLY A 118 8.58 -24.95 3.43
C GLY A 118 8.99 -23.84 2.46
N MET A 119 9.52 -22.75 3.02
CA MET A 119 10.12 -21.59 2.35
C MET A 119 11.56 -21.87 1.86
N ASP A 120 11.90 -23.14 1.67
CA ASP A 120 13.30 -23.56 1.52
C ASP A 120 13.72 -23.53 0.03
N SER A 121 12.75 -23.52 -0.89
CA SER A 121 13.00 -23.50 -2.34
C SER A 121 13.26 -22.11 -2.92
N PHE A 122 13.03 -21.03 -2.16
CA PHE A 122 13.25 -19.65 -2.64
C PHE A 122 14.64 -19.12 -2.30
N ALA A 123 15.25 -19.62 -1.22
CA ALA A 123 16.60 -19.25 -0.79
C ALA A 123 17.70 -19.74 -1.75
N ASP A 124 17.50 -20.90 -2.39
CA ASP A 124 18.47 -21.46 -3.33
C ASP A 124 18.52 -20.70 -4.68
N CYS A 125 17.42 -20.05 -5.08
CA CYS A 125 17.42 -19.18 -6.27
C CYS A 125 18.12 -17.82 -6.02
N LEU A 126 18.14 -17.32 -4.79
CA LEU A 126 18.81 -16.05 -4.44
C LEU A 126 20.34 -16.18 -4.41
N ASN A 127 20.87 -17.36 -4.05
CA ASN A 127 22.31 -17.58 -3.95
C ASN A 127 23.03 -17.71 -5.32
N ALA A 128 22.29 -17.92 -6.41
CA ALA A 128 22.85 -18.06 -7.75
C ALA A 128 23.23 -16.71 -8.42
N GLN A 129 22.84 -15.57 -7.85
CA GLN A 129 23.03 -14.26 -8.49
C GLN A 129 24.25 -13.46 -7.98
N HIS A 130 25.00 -13.97 -6.99
CA HIS A 130 26.17 -13.29 -6.39
C HIS A 130 27.53 -13.98 -6.62
N GLY A 131 27.67 -14.81 -7.67
CA GLY A 131 28.90 -15.56 -7.99
C GLY A 131 29.70 -15.07 -9.19
N SER A 132 30.69 -14.18 -8.95
CA SER A 132 31.95 -14.03 -9.70
C SER A 132 31.95 -13.59 -11.19
N VAL A 133 32.46 -12.37 -11.45
CA VAL A 133 33.31 -12.12 -12.63
C VAL A 133 34.56 -11.35 -12.20
N SER A 134 35.66 -12.10 -12.09
CA SER A 134 37.01 -11.57 -11.85
C SER A 134 37.60 -10.91 -13.10
N ARG A 135 38.20 -9.74 -12.88
CA ARG A 135 39.07 -8.98 -13.77
C ARG A 135 40.09 -9.86 -14.53
N LYS A 136 40.24 -9.63 -15.84
CA LYS A 136 41.51 -9.87 -16.54
C LYS A 136 41.89 -8.68 -17.42
N ARG A 137 43.03 -8.09 -17.09
CA ARG A 137 43.69 -6.93 -17.71
C ARG A 137 44.48 -7.38 -18.94
N ARG A 138 44.34 -6.70 -20.08
CA ARG A 138 45.36 -6.69 -21.14
C ARG A 138 45.41 -5.35 -21.88
N LYS A 139 46.63 -5.00 -22.26
CA LYS A 139 47.19 -3.68 -22.60
C LYS A 139 47.21 -3.50 -24.13
N GLY A 140 46.96 -2.29 -24.65
CA GLY A 140 47.16 -1.96 -26.06
C GLY A 140 46.85 -0.50 -26.39
N SER A 141 47.85 0.20 -26.93
CA SER A 141 47.94 1.63 -27.25
C SER A 141 47.08 2.07 -28.45
N SER A 142 46.56 3.31 -28.43
CA SER A 142 46.47 4.25 -29.59
C SER A 142 45.87 5.61 -29.17
N THR A 143 46.76 6.52 -28.76
CA THR A 143 46.82 7.96 -29.11
C THR A 143 45.53 8.75 -29.45
N ALA A 144 45.01 9.39 -28.39
CA ALA A 144 44.77 10.85 -28.26
C ALA A 144 43.71 11.61 -29.09
N SER A 145 43.25 11.16 -30.27
CA SER A 145 42.22 11.91 -31.04
C SER A 145 40.78 11.44 -30.79
N VAL A 146 40.59 10.17 -30.43
CA VAL A 146 39.28 9.58 -30.08
C VAL A 146 38.85 9.95 -28.66
N LYS A 147 39.79 10.43 -27.82
CA LYS A 147 39.57 10.62 -26.39
C LYS A 147 38.66 11.82 -26.10
N GLU A 148 38.71 12.89 -26.87
CA GLU A 148 37.78 14.02 -26.69
C GLU A 148 36.35 13.64 -27.11
N GLN A 149 36.17 13.07 -28.30
CA GLN A 149 34.83 12.74 -28.81
C GLN A 149 34.18 11.60 -28.02
N SER A 150 34.93 10.59 -27.57
CA SER A 150 34.40 9.55 -26.66
C SER A 150 34.13 10.08 -25.25
N VAL A 151 34.86 11.09 -24.76
CA VAL A 151 34.58 11.71 -23.45
C VAL A 151 33.31 12.56 -23.49
N TYR A 152 33.05 13.30 -24.58
CA TYR A 152 31.78 14.04 -24.74
C TYR A 152 30.58 13.09 -24.89
N THR A 153 30.68 12.02 -25.70
CA THR A 153 29.59 11.04 -25.84
C THR A 153 29.36 10.26 -24.54
N ASN A 154 30.41 9.91 -23.80
CA ASN A 154 30.28 9.23 -22.50
C ASN A 154 29.69 10.15 -21.41
N ASN A 155 29.98 11.46 -21.42
CA ASN A 155 29.38 12.40 -20.48
C ASN A 155 27.88 12.62 -20.77
N SER A 156 27.49 12.76 -22.04
CA SER A 156 26.07 12.88 -22.41
C SER A 156 25.28 11.61 -22.12
N GLN A 157 25.86 10.44 -22.38
CA GLN A 157 25.22 9.14 -22.10
C GLN A 157 25.06 8.92 -20.58
N SER A 158 26.10 9.17 -19.78
CA SER A 158 26.04 9.02 -18.32
C SER A 158 25.10 10.03 -17.64
N GLN A 159 25.00 11.26 -18.15
CA GLN A 159 24.01 12.24 -17.67
C GLN A 159 22.58 11.83 -18.01
N LEU A 160 22.35 11.29 -19.22
CA LEU A 160 21.04 10.77 -19.63
C LEU A 160 20.63 9.56 -18.77
N ASP A 161 21.56 8.64 -18.52
CA ASP A 161 21.31 7.44 -17.71
C ASP A 161 20.98 7.80 -16.25
N ALA A 162 21.66 8.81 -15.68
CA ALA A 162 21.36 9.34 -14.34
C ALA A 162 20.00 10.06 -14.27
N GLN A 163 19.63 10.80 -15.32
CA GLN A 163 18.30 11.42 -15.38
C GLN A 163 17.19 10.37 -15.53
N LEU A 164 17.42 9.35 -16.35
CA LEU A 164 16.46 8.25 -16.56
C LEU A 164 16.28 7.41 -15.30
N SER A 165 17.34 7.12 -14.54
CA SER A 165 17.22 6.38 -13.28
C SER A 165 16.42 7.17 -12.25
N GLN A 166 16.69 8.48 -12.09
CA GLN A 166 15.91 9.36 -11.22
C GLN A 166 14.44 9.43 -11.65
N TRP A 167 14.17 9.50 -12.95
CA TRP A 167 12.80 9.53 -13.49
C TRP A 167 12.04 8.23 -13.20
N LYS A 168 12.70 7.07 -13.40
CA LYS A 168 12.13 5.76 -13.11
C LYS A 168 11.72 5.67 -11.66
N ARG A 169 12.58 6.08 -10.72
CA ARG A 169 12.29 6.03 -9.28
C ARG A 169 11.12 6.94 -8.88
N ILE A 170 11.04 8.15 -9.43
CA ILE A 170 9.92 9.06 -9.17
C ILE A 170 8.61 8.52 -9.78
N MET A 171 8.66 7.90 -10.96
CA MET A 171 7.48 7.25 -11.53
C MET A 171 7.07 6.01 -10.72
N LEU A 172 8.03 5.23 -10.21
CA LEU A 172 7.75 4.11 -9.30
C LEU A 172 7.08 4.60 -8.02
N LEU A 173 7.50 5.75 -7.46
CA LEU A 173 6.81 6.41 -6.35
C LEU A 173 5.35 6.75 -6.71
N VAL A 174 5.11 7.43 -7.84
CA VAL A 174 3.74 7.80 -8.28
C VAL A 174 2.88 6.54 -8.47
N VAL A 175 3.41 5.50 -9.10
CA VAL A 175 2.71 4.23 -9.33
C VAL A 175 2.43 3.51 -8.02
N ALA A 176 3.42 3.40 -7.13
CA ALA A 176 3.27 2.81 -5.81
C ALA A 176 2.16 3.51 -5.03
N ILE A 177 2.14 4.85 -5.10
CA ILE A 177 1.15 5.64 -4.41
C ILE A 177 -0.24 5.44 -5.01
N THR A 178 -0.33 5.42 -6.34
CA THR A 178 -1.59 5.12 -7.03
C THR A 178 -2.13 3.73 -6.70
N VAL A 179 -1.26 2.72 -6.56
CA VAL A 179 -1.69 1.35 -6.26
C VAL A 179 -2.22 1.21 -4.84
N HIS A 180 -1.71 1.95 -3.85
CA HIS A 180 -2.25 1.88 -2.48
C HIS A 180 -3.62 2.54 -2.34
N ASN A 181 -3.90 3.57 -3.16
CA ASN A 181 -5.18 4.27 -3.15
C ASN A 181 -6.33 3.38 -3.63
N ILE A 182 -6.03 2.24 -4.26
CA ILE A 182 -7.03 1.25 -4.69
C ILE A 182 -7.68 0.55 -3.48
N PRO A 183 -6.94 -0.13 -2.58
CA PRO A 183 -7.49 -0.67 -1.33
C PRO A 183 -8.24 0.35 -0.48
N GLU A 184 -7.77 1.60 -0.39
CA GLU A 184 -8.43 2.65 0.40
C GLU A 184 -9.78 3.05 -0.18
N GLY A 185 -9.81 3.30 -1.50
CA GLY A 185 -11.05 3.53 -2.22
C GLY A 185 -12.03 2.38 -2.02
N LEU A 186 -11.57 1.13 -2.18
CA LEU A 186 -12.37 -0.06 -1.91
C LEU A 186 -12.88 -0.10 -0.46
N ALA A 187 -12.04 0.19 0.53
CA ALA A 187 -12.42 0.17 1.95
C ALA A 187 -13.54 1.17 2.25
N VAL A 188 -13.42 2.41 1.78
CA VAL A 188 -14.48 3.43 1.90
C VAL A 188 -15.75 2.95 1.19
N GLY A 189 -15.64 2.45 -0.03
CA GLY A 189 -16.76 1.93 -0.81
C GLY A 189 -17.51 0.80 -0.12
N VAL A 190 -16.79 -0.22 0.32
CA VAL A 190 -17.31 -1.40 1.03
C VAL A 190 -17.97 -1.00 2.33
N SER A 191 -17.37 -0.07 3.09
CA SER A 191 -17.94 0.37 4.37
C SER A 191 -19.32 1.00 4.19
N PHE A 192 -19.51 1.84 3.17
CA PHE A 192 -20.82 2.42 2.85
C PHE A 192 -21.78 1.42 2.19
N GLY A 193 -21.26 0.47 1.41
CA GLY A 193 -22.04 -0.61 0.79
C GLY A 193 -22.56 -1.64 1.79
N ALA A 194 -21.82 -1.88 2.87
CA ALA A 194 -22.13 -2.85 3.90
C ALA A 194 -23.07 -2.30 4.99
N ILE A 195 -23.50 -1.04 4.93
CA ILE A 195 -24.32 -0.44 5.98
C ILE A 195 -25.59 -1.26 6.22
N GLY A 196 -25.81 -1.67 7.47
CA GLY A 196 -26.97 -2.48 7.89
C GLY A 196 -26.85 -3.98 7.59
N THR A 197 -25.73 -4.46 7.03
CA THR A 197 -25.47 -5.90 6.87
C THR A 197 -25.05 -6.58 8.16
N THR A 198 -24.44 -5.84 9.09
CA THR A 198 -24.02 -6.28 10.42
C THR A 198 -24.26 -5.15 11.43
N GLU A 199 -24.29 -5.47 12.72
CA GLU A 199 -24.47 -4.47 13.79
C GLU A 199 -23.32 -3.43 13.81
N SER A 200 -22.12 -3.85 13.42
CA SER A 200 -20.93 -2.98 13.36
C SER A 200 -20.88 -2.09 12.11
N ALA A 201 -21.53 -2.49 11.01
CA ALA A 201 -21.55 -1.74 9.76
C ALA A 201 -22.57 -0.59 9.81
N THR A 202 -22.25 0.45 10.57
CA THR A 202 -23.08 1.64 10.72
C THR A 202 -22.68 2.75 9.76
N PHE A 203 -23.61 3.67 9.49
CA PHE A 203 -23.30 4.88 8.73
C PHE A 203 -22.18 5.72 9.39
N GLU A 204 -22.15 5.73 10.72
CA GLU A 204 -21.16 6.49 11.48
C GLU A 204 -19.77 5.88 11.36
N ALA A 205 -19.67 4.55 11.44
CA ALA A 205 -18.41 3.83 11.21
C ALA A 205 -17.87 4.08 9.80
N ALA A 206 -18.72 3.95 8.76
CA ALA A 206 -18.32 4.22 7.37
C ALA A 206 -17.89 5.67 7.14
N ARG A 207 -18.60 6.63 7.75
CA ARG A 207 -18.24 8.06 7.70
C ARG A 207 -16.91 8.33 8.38
N ASN A 208 -16.70 7.79 9.57
CA ASN A 208 -15.47 8.02 10.33
C ASN A 208 -14.27 7.39 9.61
N LEU A 209 -14.43 6.20 9.03
CA LEU A 209 -13.41 5.56 8.19
C LEU A 209 -13.04 6.46 6.99
N ALA A 210 -14.04 6.99 6.27
CA ALA A 210 -13.79 7.88 5.13
C ALA A 210 -13.09 9.19 5.55
N ILE A 211 -13.39 9.73 6.72
CA ILE A 211 -12.70 10.92 7.25
C ILE A 211 -11.27 10.59 7.64
N GLY A 212 -11.05 9.47 8.35
CA GLY A 212 -9.72 9.00 8.75
C GLY A 212 -8.80 8.84 7.53
N ILE A 213 -9.25 8.06 6.54
CA ILE A 213 -8.56 7.89 5.24
C ILE A 213 -8.37 9.25 4.56
N GLY A 214 -9.36 10.14 4.57
CA GLY A 214 -9.20 11.44 3.94
C GLY A 214 -8.06 12.26 4.55
N ILE A 215 -7.93 12.28 5.88
CA ILE A 215 -6.95 13.11 6.59
C ILE A 215 -5.51 12.67 6.26
N GLN A 216 -5.24 11.37 6.20
CA GLN A 216 -3.93 10.85 5.81
C GLN A 216 -3.61 11.01 4.31
N ASN A 217 -4.61 11.12 3.44
CA ASN A 217 -4.34 11.27 2.01
C ASN A 217 -3.77 12.68 1.70
N PHE A 218 -3.93 13.63 2.64
CA PHE A 218 -3.29 14.94 2.57
C PHE A 218 -1.75 14.86 2.53
N PRO A 219 -1.04 14.32 3.55
CA PRO A 219 0.42 14.16 3.48
C PRO A 219 0.87 13.26 2.32
N GLU A 220 0.06 12.31 1.86
CA GLU A 220 0.38 11.47 0.69
C GLU A 220 0.38 12.26 -0.62
N GLY A 221 -0.63 13.10 -0.86
CA GLY A 221 -0.67 13.99 -2.03
C GLY A 221 0.55 14.93 -2.07
N LEU A 222 0.97 15.39 -0.90
CA LEU A 222 2.19 16.17 -0.75
C LEU A 222 3.45 15.33 -1.03
N ALA A 223 3.50 14.09 -0.54
CA ALA A 223 4.59 13.14 -0.75
C ALA A 223 4.81 12.77 -2.23
N VAL A 224 3.79 12.85 -3.08
CA VAL A 224 3.93 12.67 -4.54
C VAL A 224 4.44 13.95 -5.21
N SER A 225 3.78 15.07 -4.92
CA SER A 225 4.01 16.33 -5.62
C SER A 225 5.37 16.97 -5.29
N LEU A 226 5.86 16.79 -4.06
CA LEU A 226 7.14 17.38 -3.64
C LEU A 226 8.35 16.81 -4.38
N PRO A 227 8.59 15.48 -4.44
CA PRO A 227 9.70 14.92 -5.19
C PRO A 227 9.64 15.24 -6.68
N LEU A 228 8.44 15.27 -7.27
CA LEU A 228 8.25 15.69 -8.65
C LEU A 228 8.69 17.13 -8.88
N HIS A 229 8.25 18.06 -8.01
CA HIS A 229 8.67 19.46 -8.15
C HIS A 229 10.17 19.63 -7.93
N ALA A 230 10.72 18.96 -6.91
CA ALA A 230 12.14 19.00 -6.60
C ALA A 230 13.02 18.38 -7.70
N ALA A 231 12.48 17.44 -8.47
CA ALA A 231 13.13 16.89 -9.66
C ALA A 231 13.05 17.80 -10.90
N GLY A 232 12.47 18.99 -10.76
CA GLY A 232 12.44 20.03 -11.81
C GLY A 232 11.14 20.11 -12.61
N PHE A 233 10.09 19.37 -12.23
CA PHE A 233 8.78 19.53 -12.86
C PHE A 233 8.15 20.88 -12.46
N SER A 234 7.37 21.47 -13.37
CA SER A 234 6.62 22.68 -13.06
C SER A 234 5.56 22.39 -11.99
N LEU A 235 5.24 23.39 -11.17
CA LEU A 235 4.25 23.28 -10.10
C LEU A 235 2.93 22.65 -10.56
N GLY A 236 2.44 23.08 -11.73
CA GLY A 236 1.21 22.51 -12.31
C GLY A 236 1.34 21.03 -12.67
N LYS A 237 2.49 20.58 -13.21
CA LYS A 237 2.71 19.16 -13.52
C LYS A 237 2.80 18.32 -12.24
N SER A 238 3.54 18.80 -11.24
CA SER A 238 3.65 18.11 -9.95
C SER A 238 2.29 17.98 -9.26
N PHE A 239 1.49 19.05 -9.28
CA PHE A 239 0.11 19.03 -8.79
C PHE A 239 -0.74 18.00 -9.55
N TRP A 240 -0.69 18.03 -10.90
CA TRP A 240 -1.44 17.12 -11.76
C TRP A 240 -1.15 15.66 -11.45
N TYR A 241 0.13 15.28 -11.35
CA TYR A 241 0.49 13.91 -10.98
C TYR A 241 0.08 13.54 -9.56
N GLY A 242 0.22 14.46 -8.59
CA GLY A 242 -0.16 14.21 -7.20
C GLY A 242 -1.68 14.06 -6.98
N GLN A 243 -2.53 14.78 -7.72
CA GLN A 243 -3.98 14.56 -7.63
C GLN A 243 -4.45 13.36 -8.47
N LEU A 244 -3.72 13.03 -9.55
CA LEU A 244 -4.03 11.86 -10.39
C LEU A 244 -3.78 10.56 -9.63
N SER A 245 -2.80 10.51 -8.74
CA SER A 245 -2.54 9.30 -7.94
C SER A 245 -3.69 8.93 -6.99
N GLY A 246 -4.47 9.90 -6.52
CA GLY A 246 -5.66 9.67 -5.68
C GLY A 246 -6.97 9.49 -6.48
N MET A 247 -6.96 9.75 -7.80
CA MET A 247 -8.18 9.67 -8.63
C MET A 247 -8.74 8.24 -8.77
N VAL A 248 -7.96 7.23 -8.37
CA VAL A 248 -8.43 5.85 -8.31
C VAL A 248 -9.41 5.62 -7.17
N GLU A 249 -9.38 6.41 -6.09
CA GLU A 249 -10.23 6.18 -4.91
C GLU A 249 -11.72 6.33 -5.25
N PRO A 250 -12.19 7.38 -5.97
CA PRO A 250 -13.59 7.46 -6.40
C PRO A 250 -14.05 6.28 -7.24
N ILE A 251 -13.19 5.80 -8.15
CA ILE A 251 -13.48 4.71 -9.06
C ILE A 251 -13.67 3.41 -8.25
N PHE A 252 -12.68 3.08 -7.41
CA PHE A 252 -12.70 1.86 -6.63
C PHE A 252 -13.66 1.91 -5.45
N GLY A 253 -14.01 3.09 -4.93
CA GLY A 253 -15.07 3.23 -3.93
C GLY A 253 -16.46 2.95 -4.47
N VAL A 254 -16.77 3.40 -5.68
CA VAL A 254 -18.04 3.03 -6.33
C VAL A 254 -18.06 1.52 -6.60
N LEU A 255 -16.97 0.95 -7.09
CA LEU A 255 -16.86 -0.50 -7.30
C LEU A 255 -17.02 -1.29 -6.00
N GLY A 256 -16.37 -0.87 -4.92
CA GLY A 256 -16.46 -1.49 -3.60
C GLY A 256 -17.88 -1.46 -3.04
N ALA A 257 -18.61 -0.36 -3.23
CA ALA A 257 -20.01 -0.22 -2.79
C ALA A 257 -20.98 -1.12 -3.56
N VAL A 258 -20.66 -1.48 -4.81
CA VAL A 258 -21.48 -2.38 -5.64
C VAL A 258 -21.10 -3.85 -5.40
N ALA A 259 -19.81 -4.14 -5.21
CA ALA A 259 -19.27 -5.49 -5.10
C ALA A 259 -18.98 -5.92 -3.65
N VAL A 260 -19.76 -5.44 -2.68
CA VAL A 260 -19.54 -5.62 -1.22
C VAL A 260 -19.22 -7.07 -0.86
N SER A 261 -20.02 -8.04 -1.33
CA SER A 261 -19.87 -9.46 -0.97
C SER A 261 -18.55 -10.09 -1.41
N LEU A 262 -17.96 -9.61 -2.52
CA LEU A 262 -16.64 -10.04 -2.98
C LEU A 262 -15.54 -9.25 -2.27
N ALA A 263 -15.78 -7.95 -2.12
CA ALA A 263 -14.81 -7.01 -1.61
C ALA A 263 -14.50 -7.26 -0.13
N THR A 264 -15.49 -7.59 0.72
CA THR A 264 -15.24 -7.90 2.15
C THR A 264 -14.31 -9.09 2.35
N ILE A 265 -14.29 -10.06 1.42
CA ILE A 265 -13.45 -11.25 1.51
C ILE A 265 -12.00 -10.97 1.07
N ILE A 266 -11.83 -10.10 0.08
CA ILE A 266 -10.51 -9.82 -0.50
C ILE A 266 -9.80 -8.63 0.19
N LEU A 267 -10.56 -7.74 0.82
CA LEU A 267 -10.08 -6.46 1.34
C LEU A 267 -8.94 -6.60 2.38
N PRO A 268 -9.03 -7.51 3.40
CA PRO A 268 -7.93 -7.66 4.36
C PRO A 268 -6.62 -8.11 3.71
N TYR A 269 -6.69 -9.00 2.71
CA TYR A 269 -5.52 -9.45 1.96
C TYR A 269 -4.98 -8.34 1.06
N ALA A 270 -5.86 -7.60 0.38
CA ALA A 270 -5.48 -6.49 -0.49
C ALA A 270 -4.77 -5.38 0.30
N LEU A 271 -5.28 -5.00 1.48
CA LEU A 271 -4.68 -4.03 2.38
C LEU A 271 -3.32 -4.53 2.90
N SER A 272 -3.24 -5.78 3.38
CA SER A 272 -1.97 -6.36 3.86
C SER A 272 -0.91 -6.44 2.76
N PHE A 273 -1.31 -6.83 1.54
CA PHE A 273 -0.43 -6.87 0.38
C PHE A 273 0.06 -5.47 0.01
N ALA A 274 -0.84 -4.47 -0.02
CA ALA A 274 -0.48 -3.08 -0.30
C ALA A 274 0.49 -2.52 0.76
N ALA A 275 0.29 -2.85 2.05
CA ALA A 275 1.19 -2.47 3.12
C ALA A 275 2.61 -3.01 2.88
N GLY A 276 2.72 -4.31 2.61
CA GLY A 276 4.00 -4.97 2.34
C GLY A 276 4.69 -4.45 1.08
N ALA A 277 3.95 -4.27 -0.01
CA ALA A 277 4.47 -3.72 -1.26
C ALA A 277 4.98 -2.28 -1.07
N MET A 278 4.27 -1.46 -0.30
CA MET A 278 4.67 -0.09 0.00
C MET A 278 5.95 -0.04 0.84
N ILE A 279 6.09 -0.89 1.87
CA ILE A 279 7.33 -1.03 2.66
C ILE A 279 8.50 -1.44 1.77
N TYR A 280 8.28 -2.44 0.89
CA TYR A 280 9.32 -2.91 -0.05
C TYR A 280 9.82 -1.77 -0.95
N ILE A 281 8.91 -1.02 -1.59
CA ILE A 281 9.26 0.08 -2.49
C ILE A 281 9.99 1.19 -1.73
N VAL A 282 9.59 1.50 -0.49
CA VAL A 282 10.31 2.47 0.32
C VAL A 282 11.74 2.01 0.62
N ALA A 283 11.91 0.74 0.97
CA ALA A 283 13.21 0.18 1.33
C ALA A 283 14.15 0.00 0.13
N ASP A 284 13.64 -0.47 -1.01
CA ASP A 284 14.43 -0.83 -2.20
C ASP A 284 14.67 0.36 -3.15
N ASP A 285 13.73 1.31 -3.20
CA ASP A 285 13.79 2.44 -4.14
C ASP A 285 13.93 3.80 -3.46
N ILE A 286 13.02 4.18 -2.56
CA ILE A 286 12.89 5.58 -2.13
C ILE A 286 14.00 5.97 -1.15
N LEU A 287 14.24 5.18 -0.10
CA LEU A 287 15.30 5.46 0.87
C LEU A 287 16.69 5.40 0.21
N PRO A 288 17.05 4.39 -0.59
CA PRO A 288 18.34 4.38 -1.28
C PRO A 288 18.55 5.61 -2.18
N GLU A 289 17.52 6.11 -2.87
CA GLU A 289 17.63 7.31 -3.69
C GLU A 289 17.76 8.59 -2.88
N ALA A 290 16.99 8.72 -1.79
CA ALA A 290 17.11 9.86 -0.88
C ALA A 290 18.51 9.95 -0.27
N HIS A 291 19.17 8.81 -0.07
CA HIS A 291 20.53 8.67 0.44
C HIS A 291 21.62 8.58 -0.65
N ALA A 292 21.26 8.64 -1.93
CA ALA A 292 22.22 8.54 -3.04
C ALA A 292 23.14 9.77 -3.15
N SER A 293 22.76 10.89 -2.53
CA SER A 293 23.55 12.12 -2.49
C SER A 293 24.33 12.25 -1.18
N ASP A 294 25.27 13.19 -1.14
CA ASP A 294 26.04 13.53 0.08
C ASP A 294 25.19 14.17 1.20
N ASN A 295 23.87 14.32 1.00
CA ASN A 295 22.93 14.93 1.95
C ASN A 295 22.13 13.90 2.77
N GLY A 296 22.60 12.66 2.92
CA GLY A 296 21.85 11.58 3.56
C GLY A 296 21.24 11.92 4.94
N GLN A 297 21.90 12.75 5.75
CA GLN A 297 21.32 13.20 7.04
C GLN A 297 20.04 14.03 6.86
N ILE A 298 19.99 14.86 5.81
CA ILE A 298 18.84 15.72 5.53
C ILE A 298 17.67 14.87 5.01
N ALA A 299 17.96 13.84 4.21
CA ALA A 299 16.98 12.84 3.81
C ALA A 299 16.38 12.12 5.03
N THR A 300 17.20 11.69 6.00
CA THR A 300 16.72 11.08 7.24
C THR A 300 15.81 12.01 8.05
N TRP A 301 16.15 13.30 8.17
CA TRP A 301 15.27 14.29 8.79
C TRP A 301 13.95 14.43 8.05
N GLY A 302 13.97 14.38 6.72
CA GLY A 302 12.78 14.28 5.88
C GLY A 302 11.94 13.06 6.26
N THR A 303 12.54 11.88 6.34
CA THR A 303 11.85 10.63 6.74
C THR A 303 11.22 10.73 8.12
N ILE A 304 11.95 11.24 9.12
CA ILE A 304 11.41 11.42 10.46
C ILE A 304 10.23 12.41 10.43
N ALA A 305 10.36 13.53 9.73
CA ALA A 305 9.30 14.52 9.63
C ALA A 305 8.05 13.95 8.94
N GLY A 306 8.21 13.25 7.82
CA GLY A 306 7.11 12.61 7.11
C GLY A 306 6.39 11.57 7.96
N PHE A 307 7.17 10.71 8.65
CA PHE A 307 6.62 9.71 9.55
C PHE A 307 5.84 10.34 10.71
N VAL A 308 6.40 11.36 11.36
CA VAL A 308 5.74 12.05 12.48
C VAL A 308 4.49 12.79 12.02
N VAL A 309 4.54 13.48 10.88
CA VAL A 309 3.36 14.17 10.32
C VAL A 309 2.25 13.17 10.07
N MET A 310 2.55 12.06 9.40
CA MET A 310 1.58 11.01 9.11
C MET A 310 1.04 10.37 10.39
N MET A 311 1.91 9.97 11.33
CA MET A 311 1.53 9.39 12.62
C MET A 311 0.65 10.35 13.45
N CYS A 312 0.96 11.64 13.48
CA CYS A 312 0.16 12.62 14.21
C CYS A 312 -1.21 12.85 13.59
N LEU A 313 -1.30 12.81 12.25
CA LEU A 313 -2.57 12.95 11.54
C LEU A 313 -3.45 11.71 11.73
N ASP A 314 -2.86 10.53 11.72
CA ASP A 314 -3.57 9.27 11.94
C ASP A 314 -4.00 9.11 13.41
N VAL A 315 -3.06 9.16 14.37
CA VAL A 315 -3.34 8.93 15.80
C VAL A 315 -4.04 10.10 16.47
N GLY A 316 -3.79 11.33 16.00
CA GLY A 316 -4.29 12.55 16.63
C GLY A 316 -5.68 12.99 16.17
N LEU A 317 -6.12 12.55 14.99
CA LEU A 317 -7.39 12.98 14.37
C LEU A 317 -8.30 11.81 13.94
N GLY A 318 -7.83 10.57 14.07
CA GLY A 318 -8.57 9.33 13.84
C GLY A 318 -9.03 8.66 15.13
#